data_AF-A0A4Q8AN63-F1
#
_entry.id   AF-A0A4Q8AN63-F1
#
_cell.length_a   1.000
_cell.length_b   1.000
_cell.length_c   1.000
_cell.angle_alpha   90.00
_cell.angle_beta   90.00
_cell.angle_gamma   90.00
#
_symmetry.space_group_name_H-M   'P 1'
#
loop_
_entity.id
_entity.type
_entity.pdbx_description
1 polymer ?
#
loop_
_entity_poly.entity_id
_entity_poly.type
_entity_poly.pdbx_seq_one_letter_code
_entity_poly.pdbx_strand_id
1 'polypeptide(L)'
;MDFHALIELIGSIIDIAGVAVIVIGAIVATVIALYGIAKRTGPVYVPFRRSLGRSILLGLELLVAADIIKTVALTPTLQNVAVLGGIVLIRTFLSFSLELEITGRWPWQKAPDAAAKSTVGSAAPTTPAPIAD
;
A
#
# COMPACT_ATOMS: atom_id res chain seq x y z
N MET A 1 14.16 32.26 -12.51
CA MET A 1 13.55 30.91 -12.47
C MET A 1 12.23 31.05 -11.77
N ASP A 2 11.12 30.84 -12.47
CA ASP A 2 9.79 30.98 -11.90
C ASP A 2 9.56 29.90 -10.84
N PHE A 3 9.12 30.31 -9.65
CA PHE A 3 8.88 29.41 -8.51
C PHE A 3 7.92 28.26 -8.86
N HIS A 4 6.96 28.52 -9.76
CA HIS A 4 6.05 27.50 -10.31
C HIS A 4 6.78 26.40 -11.08
N ALA A 5 7.69 26.76 -11.98
CA ALA A 5 8.43 25.80 -12.80
C ALA A 5 9.32 24.88 -11.94
N LEU A 6 9.87 25.42 -10.84
CA LEU A 6 10.64 24.61 -9.89
C LEU A 6 9.76 23.57 -9.19
N ILE A 7 8.56 23.96 -8.77
CA ILE A 7 7.68 23.03 -8.04
C ILE A 7 7.08 21.99 -8.98
N GLU A 8 6.72 22.35 -10.21
CA GLU A 8 6.31 21.39 -11.24
C GLU A 8 7.40 20.36 -11.51
N LEU A 9 8.66 20.80 -11.62
CA LEU A 9 9.80 19.92 -11.82
C LEU A 9 9.98 18.95 -10.65
N ILE A 10 9.96 19.45 -9.41
CA ILE A 10 10.10 18.61 -8.21
C ILE A 10 8.96 17.60 -8.14
N GLY A 11 7.72 18.05 -8.33
CA GLY A 11 6.55 17.18 -8.33
C GLY A 11 6.63 16.11 -9.41
N SER A 12 7.10 16.45 -10.62
CA SER A 12 7.29 15.48 -11.72
C SER A 12 8.38 14.45 -11.42
N ILE A 13 9.51 14.86 -10.83
CA ILE A 13 10.58 13.94 -10.45
C ILE A 13 10.10 12.92 -9.41
N ILE A 14 9.37 13.38 -8.39
CA ILE A 14 8.84 12.50 -7.34
C ILE A 14 7.79 11.54 -7.90
N ASP A 15 6.94 12.03 -8.82
CA ASP A 15 5.94 11.21 -9.52
C ASP A 15 6.61 10.08 -10.31
N ILE A 16 7.61 10.43 -11.14
CA ILE A 16 8.39 9.45 -11.91
C ILE A 16 9.09 8.46 -10.98
N ALA A 17 9.66 8.93 -9.86
CA ALA A 17 10.31 8.05 -8.88
C ALA A 17 9.32 7.06 -8.25
N GLY A 18 8.12 7.52 -7.89
CA GLY A 18 7.04 6.67 -7.36
C GLY A 18 6.62 5.60 -8.35
N VAL A 19 6.37 5.97 -9.61
CA VAL A 19 6.06 5.01 -10.69
C VAL A 19 7.22 4.02 -10.90
N ALA A 20 8.46 4.51 -10.92
CA ALA A 20 9.65 3.68 -11.12
C ALA A 20 9.79 2.63 -10.01
N VAL A 21 9.56 3.00 -8.75
CA VAL A 21 9.59 2.06 -7.62
C VAL A 21 8.57 0.93 -7.79
N ILE A 22 7.33 1.26 -8.21
CA ILE A 22 6.28 0.26 -8.43
C ILE A 22 6.69 -0.70 -9.54
N VAL A 23 7.11 -0.14 -10.69
CA VAL A 23 7.47 -0.92 -11.88
C VAL A 23 8.68 -1.82 -11.60
N ILE A 24 9.75 -1.27 -11.03
CA ILE A 24 10.97 -2.02 -10.72
C ILE A 24 10.65 -3.12 -9.69
N GLY A 25 9.91 -2.80 -8.64
CA GLY A 25 9.51 -3.77 -7.63
C GLY A 25 8.68 -4.91 -8.20
N ALA A 26 7.74 -4.61 -9.10
CA ALA A 26 6.95 -5.62 -9.80
C ALA A 26 7.81 -6.52 -10.72
N ILE A 27 8.74 -5.93 -11.47
CA ILE A 27 9.68 -6.69 -12.32
C ILE A 27 10.54 -7.62 -11.46
N VAL A 28 11.17 -7.09 -10.40
CA VAL A 28 12.02 -7.87 -9.50
C VAL A 28 11.25 -9.02 -8.85
N ALA A 29 10.05 -8.76 -8.32
CA ALA A 29 9.20 -9.79 -7.74
C ALA A 29 8.86 -10.87 -8.76
N THR A 30 8.55 -10.49 -10.00
CA THR A 30 8.22 -11.42 -11.09
C THR A 30 9.41 -12.28 -11.49
N VAL A 31 10.60 -11.69 -11.66
CA VAL A 31 11.83 -12.43 -12.01
C VAL A 31 12.17 -13.45 -10.93
N ILE A 32 12.11 -13.06 -9.64
CA ILE A 32 12.35 -13.96 -8.52
C ILE A 32 11.32 -15.11 -8.51
N ALA A 33 10.05 -14.79 -8.77
CA ALA A 33 8.99 -15.78 -8.82
C ALA A 33 9.20 -16.79 -9.97
N LEU A 34 9.49 -16.32 -11.18
CA LEU A 34 9.76 -17.17 -12.34
C LEU A 34 10.96 -18.09 -12.08
N TYR A 35 12.02 -17.56 -11.48
CA TYR A 35 13.20 -18.35 -11.13
C TYR A 35 12.89 -19.43 -10.08
N GLY A 36 12.08 -19.11 -9.07
CA GLY A 36 11.63 -20.06 -8.06
C GLY A 36 10.73 -21.17 -8.63
N ILE A 37 9.86 -20.83 -9.58
CA ILE A 37 9.03 -21.81 -10.31
C ILE A 37 9.93 -22.73 -11.14
N ALA A 38 10.87 -22.17 -11.90
CA ALA A 38 11.80 -22.94 -12.73
C ALA A 38 12.65 -23.92 -11.90
N LYS A 39 13.05 -23.53 -10.68
CA LYS A 39 13.79 -24.39 -9.74
C LYS A 39 12.92 -25.27 -8.85
N ARG A 40 11.58 -25.20 -8.95
CA ARG A 40 10.61 -25.89 -8.08
C ARG A 40 10.87 -25.70 -6.57
N THR A 41 11.27 -24.50 -6.15
CA THR A 41 11.70 -24.20 -4.77
C THR A 41 10.55 -23.98 -3.78
N GLY A 42 9.46 -24.73 -3.88
CA GLY A 42 8.30 -24.62 -2.97
C GLY A 42 7.35 -23.45 -3.32
N PRO A 43 6.55 -22.97 -2.35
CA PRO A 43 5.45 -22.03 -2.62
C PRO A 43 5.95 -20.61 -2.96
N VAL A 44 5.78 -20.21 -4.23
CA VAL A 44 6.25 -18.92 -4.79
C VAL A 44 5.25 -17.77 -4.61
N TYR A 45 3.96 -18.08 -4.50
CA TYR A 45 2.89 -17.08 -4.51
C TYR A 45 2.94 -16.09 -3.33
N VAL A 46 3.17 -16.57 -2.11
CA VAL A 46 3.19 -15.72 -0.91
C VAL A 46 4.37 -14.73 -0.91
N PRO A 47 5.62 -15.15 -1.19
CA PRO A 47 6.76 -14.23 -1.34
C PRO A 47 6.57 -13.20 -2.46
N PHE A 48 6.02 -13.62 -3.59
CA PHE A 48 5.73 -12.75 -4.72
C PHE A 48 4.75 -11.64 -4.31
N ARG A 49 3.60 -12.03 -3.73
CA ARG A 49 2.56 -11.08 -3.32
C ARG A 49 3.04 -10.11 -2.23
N ARG A 50 3.87 -10.58 -1.30
CA ARG A 50 4.50 -9.72 -0.27
C ARG A 50 5.46 -8.69 -0.89
N SER A 51 6.27 -9.10 -1.86
CA SER A 51 7.24 -8.22 -2.53
C SER A 51 6.53 -7.17 -3.39
N LEU A 52 5.52 -7.60 -4.17
CA LEU A 52 4.68 -6.70 -4.93
C LEU A 52 3.98 -5.67 -4.05
N GLY A 53 3.28 -6.12 -3.01
CA GLY A 53 2.55 -5.23 -2.10
C GLY A 53 3.46 -4.19 -1.45
N ARG A 54 4.68 -4.57 -1.07
CA ARG A 54 5.66 -3.65 -0.47
C ARG A 54 6.17 -2.61 -1.47
N SER A 55 6.37 -2.97 -2.73
CA SER A 55 6.76 -2.01 -3.78
C SER A 55 5.62 -1.04 -4.14
N ILE A 56 4.38 -1.53 -4.18
CA ILE A 56 3.21 -0.70 -4.43
C ILE A 56 3.03 0.30 -3.29
N LEU A 57 3.09 -0.14 -2.03
CA LEU A 57 2.93 0.74 -0.87
C LEU A 57 3.99 1.84 -0.84
N LEU A 58 5.27 1.50 -1.06
CA LEU A 58 6.35 2.50 -1.15
C LEU A 58 6.14 3.48 -2.30
N GLY A 59 5.72 2.97 -3.46
CA GLY A 59 5.42 3.80 -4.62
C GLY A 59 4.25 4.76 -4.37
N LEU A 60 3.20 4.29 -3.69
CA LEU A 60 2.06 5.12 -3.31
C LEU A 60 2.45 6.22 -2.31
N GLU A 61 3.34 5.95 -1.35
CA GLU A 61 3.87 6.99 -0.45
C GLU A 61 4.57 8.12 -1.24
N LEU A 62 5.38 7.77 -2.23
CA LEU A 62 6.07 8.71 -3.12
C LEU A 62 5.08 9.47 -4.01
N LEU A 63 4.16 8.75 -4.64
CA LEU A 63 3.17 9.35 -5.51
C LEU A 63 2.33 10.36 -4.73
N VAL A 64 1.84 10.03 -3.53
CA VAL A 64 1.02 10.94 -2.71
C VAL A 64 1.78 12.21 -2.39
N ALA A 65 3.08 12.12 -2.07
CA ALA A 65 3.91 13.31 -1.87
C ALA A 65 3.96 14.21 -3.12
N ALA A 66 4.08 13.63 -4.32
CA ALA A 66 4.06 14.40 -5.58
C ALA A 66 2.74 15.17 -5.80
N ASP A 67 1.61 14.58 -5.41
CA ASP A 67 0.30 15.25 -5.53
C ASP A 67 0.13 16.40 -4.55
N ILE A 68 0.60 16.24 -3.31
CA ILE A 68 0.57 17.32 -2.31
C ILE A 68 1.40 18.52 -2.80
N ILE A 69 2.57 18.25 -3.38
CA ILE A 69 3.46 19.30 -3.90
C ILE A 69 2.81 20.06 -5.07
N LYS A 70 2.23 19.34 -6.04
CA LYS A 70 1.56 19.97 -7.19
C LYS A 70 0.31 20.78 -6.77
N THR A 71 -0.42 20.33 -5.75
CA THR A 71 -1.65 21.01 -5.30
C THR A 71 -1.40 22.30 -4.51
N VAL A 72 -0.32 22.40 -3.73
CA VAL A 72 0.00 23.59 -2.92
C VAL A 72 0.62 24.73 -3.76
N ALA A 73 1.21 24.41 -4.91
CA ALA A 73 2.11 25.31 -5.64
C ALA A 73 1.48 26.15 -6.74
N LEU A 74 0.26 25.84 -7.15
CA LEU A 74 -0.37 26.46 -8.31
C LEU A 74 -1.20 27.67 -7.86
N THR A 75 -0.76 28.88 -8.22
CA THR A 75 -1.58 30.09 -8.05
C THR A 75 -2.84 29.93 -8.89
N PRO A 76 -4.02 29.97 -8.26
CA PRO A 76 -5.23 29.53 -8.90
C PRO A 76 -5.73 30.55 -9.92
N THR A 77 -5.68 30.22 -11.20
CA THR A 77 -6.69 30.68 -12.17
C THR A 77 -7.78 29.60 -12.25
N LEU A 78 -9.04 30.00 -12.46
CA LEU A 78 -10.17 29.06 -12.43
C LEU A 78 -9.99 27.87 -13.40
N GLN A 79 -9.34 28.11 -14.54
CA GLN A 79 -9.04 27.10 -15.55
C GLN A 79 -7.92 26.14 -15.14
N ASN A 80 -6.82 26.66 -14.57
CA ASN A 80 -5.71 25.81 -14.11
C ASN A 80 -6.12 24.96 -12.90
N VAL A 81 -6.95 25.51 -12.01
CA VAL A 81 -7.54 24.76 -10.89
C VAL A 81 -8.47 23.66 -11.38
N ALA A 82 -9.28 23.90 -12.42
CA ALA A 82 -10.17 22.89 -12.96
C ALA A 82 -9.41 21.71 -13.59
N VAL A 83 -8.35 21.98 -14.37
CA VAL A 83 -7.51 20.93 -14.96
C VAL A 83 -6.75 20.15 -13.89
N LEU A 84 -6.10 20.85 -12.95
CA LEU A 84 -5.41 20.22 -11.82
C LEU A 84 -6.37 19.38 -10.98
N GLY A 85 -7.54 19.95 -10.66
CA GLY A 85 -8.60 19.27 -9.93
C GLY A 85 -9.04 17.99 -10.64
N GLY A 86 -9.25 18.04 -11.96
CA GLY A 86 -9.58 16.87 -12.76
C GLY A 86 -8.51 15.77 -12.71
N ILE A 87 -7.23 16.15 -12.82
CA ILE A 87 -6.10 15.20 -12.75
C ILE A 87 -6.04 14.53 -11.37
N VAL A 88 -6.15 15.31 -10.28
CA VAL A 88 -6.15 14.79 -8.90
C VAL A 88 -7.36 13.88 -8.64
N LEU A 89 -8.54 14.23 -9.18
CA LEU A 89 -9.77 13.45 -9.01
C LEU A 89 -9.67 12.09 -9.71
N ILE A 90 -9.19 12.07 -10.96
CA ILE A 90 -8.91 10.84 -11.70
C ILE A 90 -7.89 9.99 -10.95
N ARG A 91 -6.82 10.61 -10.44
CA ARG A 91 -5.77 9.91 -9.71
C ARG A 91 -6.25 9.28 -8.41
N THR A 92 -7.04 10.01 -7.63
CA THR A 92 -7.66 9.47 -6.40
C THR A 92 -8.60 8.32 -6.73
N PHE A 93 -9.42 8.46 -7.78
CA PHE A 93 -10.38 7.44 -8.19
C PHE A 93 -9.71 6.15 -8.68
N LEU A 94 -8.72 6.26 -9.57
CA LEU A 94 -8.00 5.09 -10.11
C LEU A 94 -7.20 4.36 -9.02
N SER A 95 -6.51 5.11 -8.17
CA SER A 95 -5.75 4.52 -7.04
C SER A 95 -6.69 3.77 -6.10
N PHE A 96 -7.84 4.36 -5.77
CA PHE A 96 -8.85 3.77 -4.92
C PHE A 96 -9.53 2.53 -5.52
N SER A 97 -9.85 2.58 -6.82
CA SER A 97 -10.46 1.45 -7.53
C SER A 97 -9.53 0.24 -7.57
N LEU A 98 -8.23 0.45 -7.80
CA LEU A 98 -7.23 -0.62 -7.80
C LEU A 98 -7.03 -1.23 -6.41
N GLU A 99 -6.99 -0.40 -5.37
CA GLU A 99 -6.86 -0.86 -3.99
C GLU A 99 -8.07 -1.70 -3.54
N LEU A 100 -9.27 -1.31 -3.97
CA LEU A 100 -10.51 -2.07 -3.78
C LEU A 100 -10.48 -3.42 -4.47
N GLU A 101 -10.02 -3.48 -5.72
CA GLU A 101 -9.92 -4.73 -6.48
C GLU A 101 -8.92 -5.71 -5.83
N ILE A 102 -7.78 -5.20 -5.37
CA ILE A 102 -6.71 -6.00 -4.76
C ILE A 102 -7.06 -6.48 -3.35
N THR A 103 -7.77 -5.66 -2.57
CA THR A 103 -8.08 -5.93 -1.16
C THR A 103 -9.45 -6.59 -1.01
N GLY A 104 -10.35 -6.44 -1.99
CA GLY A 104 -11.73 -6.92 -1.98
C GLY A 104 -12.58 -6.32 -0.85
N ARG A 105 -12.10 -5.24 -0.21
CA ARG A 105 -12.63 -4.66 1.02
C ARG A 105 -12.50 -3.15 0.91
N TRP A 106 -13.51 -2.44 1.38
CA TRP A 106 -13.44 -0.98 1.43
C TRP A 106 -12.36 -0.55 2.43
N PRO A 107 -11.59 0.52 2.16
CA PRO A 107 -10.49 0.95 3.04
C PRO A 107 -10.97 1.38 4.44
N TRP A 108 -12.26 1.67 4.61
CA TRP A 108 -12.87 1.93 5.92
C TRP A 108 -13.37 0.68 6.66
N GLN A 109 -13.24 -0.52 6.09
CA GLN A 109 -13.53 -1.77 6.80
C GLN A 109 -12.35 -2.15 7.69
N LYS A 110 -12.42 -1.74 8.97
CA LYS A 110 -11.47 -2.18 10.02
C LYS A 110 -11.45 -3.71 10.09
N ALA A 111 -10.24 -4.28 10.14
CA ALA A 111 -10.05 -5.71 10.38
C ALA A 111 -10.73 -6.08 11.72
N PRO A 112 -11.53 -7.16 11.80
CA PRO A 112 -12.06 -7.62 13.07
C PRO A 112 -10.91 -7.97 14.02
N ASP A 113 -10.90 -7.36 15.19
CA ASP A 113 -9.94 -7.59 16.26
C ASP A 113 -9.89 -9.09 16.62
N ALA A 114 -8.90 -9.80 16.07
CA ALA A 114 -8.64 -11.22 16.34
C ALA A 114 -7.95 -11.45 17.70
N ALA A 115 -8.16 -10.57 18.68
CA ALA A 115 -7.50 -10.60 19.99
C ALA A 115 -8.46 -10.81 21.19
N ALA A 116 -9.77 -10.97 20.97
CA ALA A 116 -10.76 -11.06 22.06
C ALA A 116 -11.33 -12.48 22.29
N LYS A 117 -10.66 -13.56 21.86
CA LYS A 117 -11.20 -14.94 21.98
C LYS A 117 -10.30 -16.00 22.62
N SER A 118 -9.37 -15.65 23.50
CA SER A 118 -8.50 -16.68 24.11
C SER A 118 -8.24 -16.60 25.62
N THR A 119 -9.04 -15.88 26.42
CA THR A 119 -8.77 -15.78 27.88
C THR A 119 -9.93 -16.11 28.83
N VAL A 120 -11.10 -16.55 28.37
CA VAL A 120 -12.19 -16.95 29.29
C VAL A 120 -12.67 -18.35 28.96
N GLY A 121 -11.91 -19.36 29.38
CA GLY A 121 -12.27 -20.76 29.14
C GLY A 121 -11.26 -21.78 29.65
N SER A 122 -10.67 -21.58 30.82
CA SER A 122 -9.96 -22.65 31.51
C SER A 122 -9.98 -22.44 33.03
N ALA A 123 -11.17 -22.47 33.61
CA ALA A 123 -11.34 -22.76 35.03
C ALA A 123 -11.91 -24.19 35.13
N ALA A 124 -11.01 -25.18 35.28
CA ALA A 124 -11.37 -26.55 35.64
C ALA A 124 -10.94 -26.79 37.11
N PRO A 125 -11.76 -27.48 37.91
CA PRO A 125 -11.56 -27.60 39.36
C PRO A 125 -10.45 -28.60 39.68
N THR A 126 -9.47 -28.20 40.49
CA THR A 126 -8.47 -29.10 41.06
C THR A 126 -9.03 -29.79 42.30
N THR A 127 -9.35 -31.07 42.18
CA THR A 127 -9.58 -31.98 43.31
C THR A 127 -8.27 -32.18 44.09
N PRO A 128 -8.20 -31.96 45.42
CA PRO A 128 -7.02 -32.32 46.21
C PRO A 128 -6.98 -33.84 46.43
N ALA A 129 -5.81 -34.44 46.23
CA ALA A 129 -5.50 -35.85 46.50
C ALA A 129 -5.42 -36.13 48.02
N PRO A 130 -5.57 -37.39 48.47
CA PRO A 130 -5.62 -37.72 49.90
C PRO A 130 -4.23 -37.65 50.54
N ILE A 131 -4.17 -37.10 51.74
CA ILE A 131 -2.95 -37.08 52.57
C ILE A 131 -2.81 -38.47 53.19
N ALA A 132 -1.73 -39.16 52.84
CA ALA A 132 -1.24 -40.31 53.59
C ALA A 132 -0.34 -39.80 54.72
N ASP A 133 -0.77 -39.99 55.96
CA ASP A 133 0.00 -40.45 57.13
C ASP A 133 -0.93 -40.57 58.35
#